data_AF-A0AAD4TH16-F1
#
_entry.id   AF-A0AAD4TH16-F1
#
_cell.length_a   1.000
_cell.length_b   1.000
_cell.length_c   1.000
_cell.angle_alpha   90.00
_cell.angle_beta   90.00
_cell.angle_gamma   90.00
#
_symmetry.space_group_name_H-M   'P 1'
#
loop_
_entity.id
_entity.type
_entity.pdbx_description
1 polymer ?
#
loop_
_entity_poly.entity_id
_entity_poly.type
_entity_poly.pdbx_seq_one_letter_code
_entity_poly.pdbx_strand_id
1 'polypeptide(L)'
;MLMLKKLAMVVMVMLSIVASPSLSAEVQDGYFGDGFLYHGFKDPSAKFRFQKSVANVTDDGLLRLTNNLDGNYQIGHAFFSNKFQFKNNVTKQNSSSSSNTSTSGNVFSFSTTFVFSIIPENPGLSGQGIAFVIAPKGELPGARSSTYLGLFNSTNNGDETNHVVAVELDTIYNTDFDNIRGEHIGIDINDLKSTISAPSGYTDDNGRFHNLSLISGYPIQVWVEYDGFGKKLNVTIAPNNVRKPDTPLISYDRDLSDVILDNMFVGFSSSTSFVLTSHYIMGWSFKINGRAPPLNLKQLPQPPRKKASKSKLFGVELPIIIPVILLTFIIGILVVVRKIRNEKFKDVVEDWELDYGRQRRPIEMHKSETEEGEVLVDWVLYCWRSGRILQTSDPNLVNEYVKEEMELVLKIGLLCSRNNPKARPSMRQVMQYLDGDVPFPETELWGLDYDDNSMSSSSGERPSHVIEMVSLTTSSRSTSVAESLLSGPR
;
A
#
# COMPACT_ATOMS: atom_id res chain seq x y z
N MET A 1 -38.15 8.12 -84.20
CA MET A 1 -37.08 7.17 -83.80
C MET A 1 -35.92 7.83 -83.02
N LEU A 2 -35.27 8.90 -83.50
CA LEU A 2 -34.07 9.47 -82.86
C LEU A 2 -34.26 9.89 -81.39
N MET A 3 -35.36 10.58 -81.05
CA MET A 3 -35.67 10.97 -79.66
C MET A 3 -35.74 9.79 -78.70
N LEU A 4 -36.32 8.65 -79.13
CA LEU A 4 -36.45 7.47 -78.29
C LEU A 4 -35.09 6.84 -77.94
N LYS A 5 -34.15 6.85 -78.89
CA LYS A 5 -32.76 6.42 -78.65
C LYS A 5 -32.03 7.35 -77.67
N LYS A 6 -32.22 8.67 -77.78
CA LYS A 6 -31.65 9.64 -76.81
C LYS A 6 -32.24 9.45 -75.41
N LEU A 7 -33.55 9.29 -75.29
CA LEU A 7 -34.21 9.06 -73.99
C LEU A 7 -33.74 7.74 -73.35
N ALA A 8 -33.68 6.65 -74.11
CA ALA A 8 -33.14 5.38 -73.63
C ALA A 8 -31.68 5.48 -73.18
N MET A 9 -30.84 6.26 -73.89
CA MET A 9 -29.45 6.48 -73.51
C MET A 9 -29.34 7.28 -72.20
N VAL A 10 -30.14 8.34 -72.02
CA VAL A 10 -30.19 9.11 -70.75
C VAL A 10 -30.70 8.24 -69.59
N VAL A 11 -31.72 7.41 -69.82
CA VAL A 11 -32.23 6.46 -68.81
C VAL A 11 -31.17 5.42 -68.45
N MET A 12 -30.43 4.86 -69.42
CA MET A 12 -29.33 3.92 -69.14
C MET A 12 -28.17 4.57 -68.37
N VAL A 13 -27.83 5.83 -68.67
CA VAL A 13 -26.81 6.60 -67.92
C VAL A 13 -27.29 6.90 -66.49
N MET A 14 -28.56 7.26 -66.31
CA MET A 14 -29.11 7.45 -64.96
C MET A 14 -29.19 6.14 -64.18
N LEU A 15 -29.54 5.02 -64.83
CA LEU A 15 -29.49 3.71 -64.19
C LEU A 15 -28.07 3.27 -63.83
N SER A 16 -27.03 3.57 -64.61
CA SER A 16 -25.65 3.22 -64.23
C SER A 16 -25.06 4.13 -63.14
N ILE A 17 -25.53 5.39 -63.04
CA ILE A 17 -25.22 6.27 -61.91
C ILE A 17 -25.89 5.77 -60.63
N VAL A 18 -27.16 5.34 -60.69
CA VAL A 18 -27.89 4.81 -59.52
C VAL A 18 -27.50 3.37 -59.17
N ALA A 19 -27.13 2.55 -60.15
CA ALA A 19 -26.64 1.18 -59.97
C ALA A 19 -25.10 1.12 -59.84
N SER A 20 -24.47 2.22 -59.47
CA SER A 20 -23.17 2.18 -58.81
C SER A 20 -23.42 1.81 -57.34
N PRO A 21 -23.24 0.54 -56.90
CA PRO A 21 -23.22 0.27 -55.48
C PRO A 21 -22.10 1.12 -54.88
N SER A 22 -22.42 1.92 -53.86
CA SER A 22 -21.40 2.56 -53.03
C SER A 22 -20.64 1.44 -52.33
N LEU A 23 -19.55 0.98 -52.96
CA LEU A 23 -18.74 -0.12 -52.47
C LEU A 23 -17.93 0.39 -51.28
N SER A 24 -18.62 0.52 -50.15
CA SER A 24 -18.05 0.39 -48.81
C SER A 24 -17.47 -1.02 -48.73
N ALA A 25 -16.29 -1.20 -49.33
CA ALA A 25 -15.48 -2.39 -49.17
C ALA A 25 -15.25 -2.52 -47.66
N GLU A 26 -15.86 -3.54 -47.05
CA GLU A 26 -15.74 -3.81 -45.64
C GLU A 26 -14.27 -4.12 -45.38
N VAL A 27 -13.54 -3.14 -44.83
CA VAL A 27 -12.08 -3.21 -44.68
C VAL A 27 -11.79 -4.33 -43.70
N GLN A 28 -11.34 -5.48 -44.22
CA GLN A 28 -11.10 -6.66 -43.41
C GLN A 28 -9.89 -6.45 -42.49
N ASP A 29 -9.96 -7.04 -41.30
CA ASP A 29 -8.91 -6.97 -40.28
C ASP A 29 -7.57 -7.45 -40.81
N GLY A 30 -6.60 -6.55 -40.87
CA GLY A 30 -5.33 -6.82 -41.52
C GLY A 30 -4.49 -5.59 -41.83
N TYR A 31 -3.37 -5.87 -42.48
CA TYR A 31 -2.39 -4.90 -42.95
C TYR A 31 -2.57 -4.66 -44.45
N PHE A 32 -2.65 -3.39 -44.85
CA PHE A 32 -2.89 -2.97 -46.23
C PHE A 32 -1.76 -2.08 -46.79
N GLY A 33 -0.53 -2.30 -46.31
CA GLY A 33 0.69 -1.63 -46.82
C GLY A 33 0.95 -0.29 -46.16
N ASP A 34 0.08 0.70 -46.37
CA ASP A 34 0.21 2.04 -45.78
C ASP A 34 -0.42 2.15 -44.37
N GLY A 35 -1.02 1.06 -43.86
CA GLY A 35 -1.70 1.02 -42.57
C GLY A 35 -2.28 -0.35 -42.21
N PHE A 36 -3.11 -0.38 -41.17
CA PHE A 36 -3.88 -1.56 -40.75
C PHE A 36 -5.19 -1.18 -40.04
N LEU A 37 -6.05 -2.19 -39.84
CA LEU A 37 -7.28 -2.13 -39.04
C LEU A 37 -7.43 -3.45 -38.26
N TYR A 38 -7.75 -3.36 -36.97
CA TYR A 38 -8.00 -4.50 -36.08
C TYR A 38 -9.15 -4.21 -35.10
N HIS A 39 -10.23 -4.97 -35.20
CA HIS A 39 -11.40 -4.93 -34.30
C HIS A 39 -11.22 -5.86 -33.08
N GLY A 40 -9.99 -5.96 -32.59
CA GLY A 40 -9.53 -7.00 -31.69
C GLY A 40 -8.40 -7.82 -32.31
N PHE A 41 -7.79 -8.69 -31.52
CA PHE A 41 -6.45 -9.21 -31.80
C PHE A 41 -6.37 -10.74 -31.83
N LYS A 42 -7.50 -11.46 -32.00
CA LYS A 42 -7.63 -12.94 -31.91
C LYS A 42 -6.73 -13.76 -32.85
N ASP A 43 -6.09 -13.14 -33.83
CA ASP A 43 -5.02 -13.71 -34.66
C ASP A 43 -3.66 -13.12 -34.18
N PRO A 44 -2.98 -13.71 -33.17
CA PRO A 44 -2.29 -12.86 -32.19
C PRO A 44 -0.78 -12.67 -32.40
N SER A 45 -0.12 -13.54 -33.17
CA SER A 45 1.35 -13.70 -33.12
C SER A 45 2.11 -13.23 -34.36
N ALA A 46 1.47 -13.16 -35.53
CA ALA A 46 2.13 -12.66 -36.75
C ALA A 46 2.28 -11.11 -36.77
N LYS A 47 1.39 -10.41 -36.05
CA LYS A 47 1.11 -8.98 -36.25
C LYS A 47 1.80 -8.04 -35.25
N PHE A 48 2.28 -8.53 -34.10
CA PHE A 48 2.83 -7.69 -33.03
C PHE A 48 4.11 -8.27 -32.40
N ARG A 49 4.93 -7.36 -31.84
CA ARG A 49 6.19 -7.62 -31.16
C ARG A 49 6.05 -7.29 -29.67
N PHE A 50 6.38 -8.26 -28.83
CA PHE A 50 6.30 -8.20 -27.36
C PHE A 50 7.69 -8.36 -26.71
N GLN A 51 8.74 -7.82 -27.34
CA GLN A 51 10.12 -8.08 -26.94
C GLN A 51 10.42 -7.48 -25.55
N LYS A 52 10.95 -8.31 -24.64
CA LYS A 52 11.27 -7.96 -23.24
C LYS A 52 10.07 -7.43 -22.43
N SER A 53 8.85 -7.84 -22.79
CA SER A 53 7.62 -7.35 -22.17
C SER A 53 6.72 -8.47 -21.63
N VAL A 54 5.85 -8.12 -20.68
CA VAL A 54 4.72 -8.97 -20.23
C VAL A 54 3.49 -8.89 -21.14
N ALA A 55 3.49 -7.95 -22.10
CA ALA A 55 2.36 -7.68 -22.96
C ALA A 55 1.99 -8.92 -23.79
N ASN A 56 0.70 -9.22 -23.87
CA ASN A 56 0.20 -10.37 -24.61
C ASN A 56 -1.21 -10.09 -25.17
N VAL A 57 -1.72 -11.02 -25.96
CA VAL A 57 -3.13 -11.04 -26.36
C VAL A 57 -3.90 -12.05 -25.50
N THR A 58 -5.13 -11.73 -25.11
CA THR A 58 -6.03 -12.65 -24.40
C THR A 58 -6.82 -13.53 -25.37
N ASP A 59 -7.41 -14.63 -24.90
CA ASP A 59 -8.25 -15.52 -25.73
C ASP A 59 -9.50 -14.79 -26.28
N ASP A 60 -9.99 -13.79 -25.54
CA ASP A 60 -11.03 -12.86 -25.97
C ASP A 60 -10.57 -11.88 -27.06
N GLY A 61 -9.27 -11.79 -27.33
CA GLY A 61 -8.70 -10.92 -28.37
C GLY A 61 -8.37 -9.50 -27.90
N LEU A 62 -8.19 -9.26 -26.61
CA LEU A 62 -7.71 -7.97 -26.09
C LEU A 62 -6.17 -7.95 -26.17
N LEU A 63 -5.59 -6.82 -26.59
CA LEU A 63 -4.16 -6.58 -26.47
C LEU A 63 -3.89 -6.03 -25.07
N ARG A 64 -3.45 -6.90 -24.15
CA ARG A 64 -3.21 -6.60 -22.74
C ARG A 64 -1.74 -6.22 -22.56
N LEU A 65 -1.46 -4.96 -22.26
CA LEU A 65 -0.10 -4.43 -22.13
C LEU A 65 0.53 -4.87 -20.79
N THR A 66 -0.23 -4.84 -19.71
CA THR A 66 0.19 -5.29 -18.36
C THR A 66 -0.97 -5.97 -17.64
N ASN A 67 -0.66 -6.81 -16.65
CA ASN A 67 -1.66 -7.61 -15.91
C ASN A 67 -1.43 -7.67 -14.38
N ASN A 68 -0.24 -7.30 -13.91
CA ASN A 68 0.25 -7.30 -12.53
C ASN A 68 -0.29 -8.42 -11.61
N LEU A 69 -0.30 -9.67 -12.11
CA LEU A 69 -0.70 -10.83 -11.30
C LEU A 69 0.37 -11.24 -10.27
N ASP A 70 1.63 -10.89 -10.54
CA ASP A 70 2.80 -11.36 -9.78
C ASP A 70 3.37 -10.33 -8.80
N GLY A 71 2.72 -9.16 -8.64
CA GLY A 71 3.13 -8.08 -7.72
C GLY A 71 4.43 -7.34 -8.08
N ASN A 72 5.02 -7.62 -9.25
CA ASN A 72 6.26 -7.02 -9.72
C ASN A 72 6.02 -5.81 -10.64
N TYR A 73 6.97 -4.88 -10.73
CA TYR A 73 6.87 -3.76 -11.68
C TYR A 73 7.03 -4.26 -13.13
N GLN A 74 5.95 -4.25 -13.91
CA GLN A 74 5.92 -4.74 -15.29
C GLN A 74 6.11 -3.61 -16.31
N ILE A 75 6.61 -3.97 -17.51
CA ILE A 75 6.64 -3.10 -18.70
C ILE A 75 5.84 -3.78 -19.82
N GLY A 76 4.88 -3.06 -20.37
CA GLY A 76 3.98 -3.47 -21.45
C GLY A 76 4.33 -2.80 -22.78
N HIS A 77 5.00 -3.50 -23.70
CA HIS A 77 5.33 -3.04 -25.04
C HIS A 77 4.62 -3.90 -26.08
N ALA A 78 3.85 -3.26 -26.96
CA ALA A 78 3.21 -3.92 -28.09
C ALA A 78 3.42 -3.10 -29.36
N PHE A 79 4.47 -3.43 -30.12
CA PHE A 79 4.77 -2.77 -31.40
C PHE A 79 4.21 -3.56 -32.58
N PHE A 80 3.73 -2.89 -33.62
CA PHE A 80 3.33 -3.56 -34.85
C PHE A 80 4.55 -4.23 -35.52
N SER A 81 4.35 -5.38 -36.16
CA SER A 81 5.46 -6.20 -36.70
C SER A 81 6.28 -5.49 -37.76
N ASN A 82 5.68 -4.60 -38.55
CA ASN A 82 6.31 -3.90 -39.67
C ASN A 82 6.65 -2.45 -39.31
N LYS A 83 7.67 -1.90 -39.97
CA LYS A 83 7.92 -0.46 -40.00
C LYS A 83 7.01 0.22 -41.02
N PHE A 84 6.69 1.49 -40.77
CA PHE A 84 6.09 2.40 -41.74
C PHE A 84 7.13 3.42 -42.20
N GLN A 85 7.05 3.81 -43.47
CA GLN A 85 7.83 4.93 -44.00
C GLN A 85 7.16 6.23 -43.58
N PHE A 86 7.84 7.03 -42.76
CA PHE A 86 7.32 8.30 -42.24
C PHE A 86 7.81 9.52 -43.01
N LYS A 87 8.94 9.47 -43.72
CA LYS A 87 9.45 10.60 -44.52
C LYS A 87 9.41 10.33 -46.02
N ASN A 88 9.18 11.39 -46.79
CA ASN A 88 9.41 11.35 -48.24
C ASN A 88 10.92 11.46 -48.54
N ASN A 89 11.47 10.47 -49.24
CA ASN A 89 12.89 10.42 -49.60
C ASN A 89 13.19 11.35 -50.78
N VAL A 90 13.33 12.65 -50.52
CA VAL A 90 13.77 13.64 -51.51
C VAL A 90 15.29 13.49 -51.74
N THR A 91 15.66 12.58 -52.64
CA THR A 91 17.03 12.42 -53.13
C THR A 91 17.46 13.63 -53.96
N LYS A 92 18.03 14.65 -53.29
CA LYS A 92 18.81 15.68 -53.97
C LYS A 92 20.06 15.04 -54.59
N GLN A 93 20.00 14.71 -55.89
CA GLN A 93 21.18 14.39 -56.68
C GLN A 93 22.03 15.65 -56.91
N ASN A 94 22.70 16.11 -55.86
CA ASN A 94 23.85 17.00 -56.01
C ASN A 94 25.08 16.11 -56.23
N SER A 95 25.63 16.16 -57.44
CA SER A 95 26.81 15.35 -57.79
C SER A 95 28.06 15.78 -57.01
N SER A 96 28.91 14.79 -56.70
CA SER A 96 30.24 14.90 -56.07
C SER A 96 30.29 15.15 -54.55
N SER A 97 31.39 14.66 -53.95
CA SER A 97 31.74 14.65 -52.52
C SER A 97 30.90 13.73 -51.61
N SER A 98 31.47 13.38 -50.45
CA SER A 98 31.07 12.24 -49.62
C SER A 98 30.39 12.63 -48.29
N SER A 99 29.93 11.61 -47.56
CA SER A 99 29.74 11.65 -46.10
C SER A 99 28.86 12.79 -45.54
N ASN A 100 27.54 12.68 -45.76
CA ASN A 100 26.50 12.67 -44.71
C ASN A 100 25.12 12.86 -45.35
N THR A 101 24.36 11.77 -45.51
CA THR A 101 22.99 11.80 -46.02
C THR A 101 22.02 12.25 -44.92
N SER A 102 21.93 13.56 -44.69
CA SER A 102 20.86 14.15 -43.88
C SER A 102 19.54 14.10 -44.67
N THR A 103 18.64 13.18 -44.32
CA THR A 103 17.30 13.08 -44.92
C THR A 103 16.40 14.21 -44.46
N SER A 104 16.60 15.38 -45.09
CA SER A 104 15.71 16.55 -45.08
C SER A 104 14.41 16.27 -45.87
N GLY A 105 13.75 15.16 -45.52
CA GLY A 105 12.46 14.74 -46.04
C GLY A 105 11.35 15.21 -45.11
N ASN A 106 10.28 15.77 -45.69
CA ASN A 106 9.08 16.06 -44.91
C ASN A 106 8.46 14.77 -44.37
N VAL A 107 8.04 14.81 -43.11
CA VAL A 107 7.23 13.76 -42.48
C VAL A 107 5.84 13.78 -43.12
N PHE A 108 5.35 12.61 -43.56
CA PHE A 108 3.99 12.45 -44.07
C PHE A 108 2.96 12.72 -42.97
N SER A 109 1.80 13.26 -43.34
CA SER A 109 0.62 13.24 -42.48
C SER A 109 0.30 11.79 -42.09
N PHE A 110 -0.13 11.53 -40.86
CA PHE A 110 -0.53 10.19 -40.41
C PHE A 110 -1.72 10.28 -39.48
N SER A 111 -2.47 9.19 -39.33
CA SER A 111 -3.50 9.11 -38.30
C SER A 111 -3.62 7.72 -37.69
N THR A 112 -4.07 7.69 -36.46
CA THR A 112 -4.30 6.48 -35.67
C THR A 112 -5.54 6.65 -34.82
N THR A 113 -6.30 5.58 -34.64
CA THR A 113 -7.37 5.53 -33.64
C THR A 113 -7.38 4.18 -32.95
N PHE A 114 -7.53 4.21 -31.63
CA PHE A 114 -7.56 3.02 -30.81
C PHE A 114 -8.58 3.19 -29.69
N VAL A 115 -9.12 2.07 -29.23
CA VAL A 115 -10.00 2.02 -28.05
C VAL A 115 -9.25 1.30 -26.95
N PHE A 116 -9.16 1.91 -25.78
CA PHE A 116 -8.47 1.37 -24.61
C PHE A 116 -9.40 1.27 -23.39
N SER A 117 -8.94 0.55 -22.37
CA SER A 117 -9.50 0.55 -21.03
C SER A 117 -8.38 0.33 -20.02
N ILE A 118 -8.29 1.20 -19.01
CA ILE A 118 -7.44 1.01 -17.84
C ILE A 118 -8.33 0.53 -16.71
N ILE A 119 -8.03 -0.67 -16.19
CA ILE A 119 -8.79 -1.31 -15.12
C ILE A 119 -7.92 -1.38 -13.86
N PRO A 120 -8.14 -0.50 -12.87
CA PRO A 120 -7.49 -0.60 -11.58
C PRO A 120 -8.03 -1.81 -10.81
N GLU A 121 -7.16 -2.57 -10.15
CA GLU A 121 -7.60 -3.71 -9.36
C GLU A 121 -8.34 -3.26 -8.09
N ASN A 122 -7.91 -2.13 -7.51
CA ASN A 122 -8.52 -1.48 -6.36
C ASN A 122 -9.12 -0.12 -6.82
N PRO A 123 -10.44 0.08 -6.75
CA PRO A 123 -11.08 1.32 -7.25
C PRO A 123 -10.47 2.59 -6.65
N GLY A 124 -10.10 3.54 -7.51
CA GLY A 124 -9.47 4.81 -7.13
C GLY A 124 -7.94 4.76 -6.97
N LEU A 125 -7.29 3.61 -7.18
CA LEU A 125 -5.83 3.47 -7.23
C LEU A 125 -5.41 2.87 -8.58
N SER A 126 -4.65 3.61 -9.38
CA SER A 126 -4.20 3.20 -10.71
C SER A 126 -2.73 2.77 -10.75
N GLY A 127 -2.33 2.13 -11.86
CA GLY A 127 -0.97 2.08 -12.36
C GLY A 127 -0.56 3.44 -12.95
N GLN A 128 0.42 3.47 -13.83
CA GLN A 128 0.95 4.74 -14.35
C GLN A 128 0.12 5.21 -15.55
N GLY A 129 0.11 4.46 -16.66
CA GLY A 129 -0.72 4.79 -17.80
C GLY A 129 -0.45 3.94 -19.05
N ILE A 130 -0.87 4.48 -20.20
CA ILE A 130 -0.60 3.96 -21.54
C ILE A 130 -0.03 5.09 -22.38
N ALA A 131 0.99 4.83 -23.20
CA ALA A 131 1.43 5.73 -24.25
C ALA A 131 1.26 5.07 -25.63
N PHE A 132 0.72 5.79 -26.61
CA PHE A 132 0.90 5.45 -28.02
C PHE A 132 2.28 5.96 -28.45
N VAL A 133 3.10 5.13 -29.12
CA VAL A 133 4.52 5.41 -29.35
C VAL A 133 4.91 5.23 -30.82
N ILE A 134 5.71 6.17 -31.34
CA ILE A 134 6.43 6.06 -32.61
C ILE A 134 7.93 6.00 -32.30
N ALA A 135 8.62 4.92 -32.69
CA ALA A 135 9.99 4.64 -32.28
C ALA A 135 10.85 4.00 -33.39
N PRO A 136 12.19 4.17 -33.39
CA PRO A 136 13.07 3.60 -34.42
C PRO A 136 13.21 2.07 -34.34
N LYS A 137 12.85 1.47 -33.19
CA LYS A 137 12.95 0.04 -32.86
C LYS A 137 11.59 -0.49 -32.37
N GLY A 138 11.36 -1.80 -32.51
CA GLY A 138 10.17 -2.50 -32.00
C GLY A 138 10.30 -2.95 -30.54
N GLU A 139 11.16 -2.25 -29.80
CA GLU A 139 11.45 -2.31 -28.37
C GLU A 139 11.96 -0.92 -27.96
N LEU A 140 11.84 -0.54 -26.68
CA LEU A 140 12.41 0.70 -26.15
C LEU A 140 13.63 0.36 -25.27
N PRO A 141 14.87 0.52 -25.77
CA PRO A 141 16.06 0.03 -25.08
C PRO A 141 16.30 0.72 -23.74
N GLY A 142 16.44 -0.06 -22.67
CA GLY A 142 16.69 0.45 -21.33
C GLY A 142 15.48 1.08 -20.65
N ALA A 143 14.28 1.00 -21.24
CA ALA A 143 13.02 1.43 -20.63
C ALA A 143 12.85 0.89 -19.20
N ARG A 144 12.26 1.69 -18.30
CA ARG A 144 11.91 1.29 -16.93
C ARG A 144 10.41 1.36 -16.66
N SER A 145 9.98 0.55 -15.70
CA SER A 145 8.63 0.53 -15.14
C SER A 145 8.45 1.64 -14.09
N SER A 146 7.28 1.68 -13.42
CA SER A 146 6.86 2.84 -12.63
C SER A 146 6.88 4.13 -13.48
N THR A 147 7.27 5.27 -12.89
CA THR A 147 7.25 6.67 -13.40
C THR A 147 7.88 6.96 -14.76
N TYR A 148 8.35 5.95 -15.47
CA TYR A 148 8.93 6.09 -16.80
C TYR A 148 8.00 5.62 -17.94
N LEU A 149 6.74 5.23 -17.65
CA LEU A 149 5.74 4.70 -18.60
C LEU A 149 6.21 3.52 -19.50
N GLY A 150 7.38 2.94 -19.24
CA GLY A 150 8.05 2.03 -20.17
C GLY A 150 8.73 2.73 -21.36
N LEU A 151 8.84 4.06 -21.36
CA LEU A 151 9.46 4.85 -22.43
C LEU A 151 10.99 4.96 -22.28
N PHE A 152 11.44 5.54 -21.16
CA PHE A 152 12.84 5.95 -20.95
C PHE A 152 13.41 5.42 -19.62
N ASN A 153 14.57 5.96 -19.23
CA ASN A 153 15.21 5.80 -17.93
C ASN A 153 16.01 7.05 -17.53
N SER A 154 16.55 7.06 -16.32
CA SER A 154 17.32 8.17 -15.74
C SER A 154 18.64 8.54 -16.45
N THR A 155 18.99 7.88 -17.56
CA THR A 155 20.19 8.17 -18.37
C THR A 155 19.90 8.51 -19.83
N ASN A 156 18.69 8.26 -20.33
CA ASN A 156 18.26 8.67 -21.68
C ASN A 156 16.98 9.51 -21.72
N ASN A 157 16.33 9.79 -20.59
CA ASN A 157 15.21 10.74 -20.58
C ASN A 157 15.70 12.15 -20.96
N GLY A 158 15.17 12.72 -22.05
CA GLY A 158 15.65 13.98 -22.63
C GLY A 158 16.75 13.81 -23.69
N ASP A 159 17.16 12.59 -24.02
CA ASP A 159 18.18 12.32 -25.05
C ASP A 159 17.59 12.41 -26.46
N GLU A 160 18.00 13.42 -27.24
CA GLU A 160 17.54 13.66 -28.62
C GLU A 160 17.74 12.43 -29.53
N THR A 161 18.72 11.57 -29.25
CA THR A 161 19.03 10.36 -30.03
C THR A 161 18.06 9.20 -29.82
N ASN A 162 17.11 9.32 -28.87
CA ASN A 162 16.01 8.37 -28.71
C ASN A 162 15.16 8.25 -29.99
N HIS A 163 14.92 9.38 -30.67
CA HIS A 163 13.95 9.51 -31.77
C HIS A 163 12.56 8.94 -31.43
N VAL A 164 12.05 9.27 -30.24
CA VAL A 164 10.73 8.82 -29.75
C VAL A 164 9.76 9.99 -29.71
N VAL A 165 8.60 9.80 -30.35
CA VAL A 165 7.41 10.64 -30.14
C VAL A 165 6.34 9.75 -29.50
N ALA A 166 5.71 10.21 -28.43
CA ALA A 166 4.59 9.50 -27.81
C ALA A 166 3.41 10.42 -27.50
N VAL A 167 2.24 9.80 -27.32
CA VAL A 167 1.03 10.42 -26.76
C VAL A 167 0.65 9.61 -25.54
N GLU A 168 0.95 10.15 -24.37
CA GLU A 168 0.67 9.54 -23.07
C GLU A 168 -0.78 9.77 -22.62
N LEU A 169 -1.25 8.82 -21.81
CA LEU A 169 -2.54 8.76 -21.13
C LEU A 169 -2.22 8.45 -19.65
N ASP A 170 -1.63 9.41 -18.95
CA ASP A 170 -1.12 9.21 -17.58
C ASP A 170 -2.22 9.39 -16.52
N THR A 171 -2.11 8.60 -15.46
CA THR A 171 -3.09 8.46 -14.39
C THR A 171 -2.52 8.66 -12.98
N ILE A 172 -1.22 8.97 -12.84
CA ILE A 172 -0.55 9.31 -11.58
C ILE A 172 0.27 10.59 -11.75
N TYR A 173 -0.16 11.66 -11.09
CA TYR A 173 0.60 12.91 -11.03
C TYR A 173 2.00 12.73 -10.43
N ASN A 174 3.03 13.09 -11.19
CA ASN A 174 4.42 13.13 -10.78
C ASN A 174 4.99 14.56 -10.81
N THR A 175 5.58 15.02 -9.70
CA THR A 175 6.14 16.38 -9.58
C THR A 175 7.33 16.67 -10.47
N ASP A 176 8.04 15.63 -10.92
CA ASP A 176 9.32 15.76 -11.60
C ASP A 176 9.15 15.92 -13.12
N PHE A 177 8.10 15.32 -13.67
CA PHE A 177 7.76 15.34 -15.09
C PHE A 177 6.56 16.26 -15.38
N ASP A 178 5.51 16.21 -14.56
CA ASP A 178 4.20 16.77 -14.89
C ASP A 178 4.03 18.24 -14.50
N ASN A 179 3.40 18.99 -15.40
CA ASN A 179 2.94 20.37 -15.20
C ASN A 179 1.47 20.49 -14.74
N ILE A 180 0.66 19.43 -14.90
CA ILE A 180 -0.78 19.39 -14.62
C ILE A 180 -1.05 18.36 -13.52
N ARG A 181 -1.92 18.68 -12.56
CA ARG A 181 -2.31 17.75 -11.50
C ARG A 181 -3.49 16.87 -11.91
N GLY A 182 -3.31 15.56 -11.75
CA GLY A 182 -4.33 14.54 -11.97
C GLY A 182 -4.12 13.76 -13.26
N GLU A 183 -5.12 12.97 -13.62
CA GLU A 183 -5.14 12.24 -14.90
C GLU A 183 -5.08 13.23 -16.08
N HIS A 184 -4.19 12.97 -17.04
CA HIS A 184 -3.96 13.88 -18.16
C HIS A 184 -3.57 13.15 -19.45
N ILE A 185 -3.62 13.87 -20.56
CA ILE A 185 -3.12 13.44 -21.86
C ILE A 185 -1.95 14.34 -22.20
N GLY A 186 -0.90 13.77 -22.78
CA GLY A 186 0.35 14.46 -23.06
C GLY A 186 0.92 14.18 -24.45
N ILE A 187 1.98 14.91 -24.80
CA ILE A 187 2.75 14.72 -26.04
C ILE A 187 4.23 14.77 -25.71
N ASP A 188 4.86 13.60 -25.78
CA ASP A 188 6.25 13.37 -25.38
C ASP A 188 7.16 13.40 -26.60
N ILE A 189 8.30 14.06 -26.46
CA ILE A 189 9.33 14.12 -27.49
C ILE A 189 10.68 13.87 -26.80
N ASN A 190 11.19 12.64 -26.90
CA ASN A 190 12.43 12.15 -26.29
C ASN A 190 12.55 12.25 -24.74
N ASP A 191 11.57 12.86 -24.06
CA ASP A 191 11.50 13.14 -22.63
C ASP A 191 10.08 12.85 -22.12
N LEU A 192 9.94 12.28 -20.91
CA LEU A 192 8.66 12.13 -20.19
C LEU A 192 8.08 13.46 -19.71
N LYS A 193 8.87 14.54 -19.74
CA LYS A 193 8.35 15.89 -19.55
C LYS A 193 7.57 16.32 -20.78
N SER A 194 6.29 15.95 -20.79
CA SER A 194 5.28 16.29 -21.79
C SER A 194 5.47 17.71 -22.34
N THR A 195 5.69 17.84 -23.65
CA THR A 195 5.94 19.14 -24.30
C THR A 195 4.69 20.01 -24.32
N ILE A 196 3.52 19.37 -24.36
CA ILE A 196 2.20 19.97 -24.15
C ILE A 196 1.24 18.90 -23.64
N SER A 197 0.40 19.27 -22.68
CA SER A 197 -0.50 18.37 -21.96
C SER A 197 -1.84 19.05 -21.68
N ALA A 198 -2.86 18.24 -21.40
CA ALA A 198 -4.20 18.71 -21.05
C ALA A 198 -4.89 17.75 -20.05
N PRO A 199 -5.73 18.24 -19.11
CA PRO A 199 -6.46 17.38 -18.18
C PRO A 199 -7.37 16.39 -18.91
N SER A 200 -7.60 15.21 -18.33
CA SER A 200 -8.39 14.18 -18.98
C SER A 200 -9.87 14.58 -19.15
N GLY A 201 -10.30 14.71 -20.40
CA GLY A 201 -11.64 15.17 -20.75
C GLY A 201 -11.84 15.43 -22.24
N TYR A 202 -13.03 15.89 -22.61
CA TYR A 202 -13.39 16.22 -23.98
C TYR A 202 -14.40 17.36 -24.04
N THR A 203 -14.42 18.10 -25.15
CA THR A 203 -15.39 19.17 -25.39
C THR A 203 -16.54 18.63 -26.24
N ASP A 204 -17.78 18.91 -25.86
CA ASP A 204 -18.97 18.52 -26.64
C ASP A 204 -19.30 19.52 -27.76
N ASP A 205 -20.30 19.17 -28.59
CA ASP A 205 -20.78 19.98 -29.72
C ASP A 205 -21.35 21.35 -29.31
N ASN A 206 -21.57 21.60 -27.99
CA ASN A 206 -22.01 22.89 -27.44
C ASN A 206 -20.83 23.71 -26.85
N GLY A 207 -19.59 23.23 -26.97
CA GLY A 207 -18.40 23.86 -26.39
C GLY A 207 -18.20 23.59 -24.89
N ARG A 208 -18.93 22.64 -24.29
CA ARG A 208 -18.79 22.30 -22.87
C ARG A 208 -17.73 21.21 -22.68
N PHE A 209 -16.79 21.45 -21.77
CA PHE A 209 -15.81 20.44 -21.33
C PHE A 209 -16.44 19.43 -20.36
N HIS A 210 -16.11 18.15 -20.54
CA HIS A 210 -16.51 17.02 -19.71
C HIS A 210 -15.26 16.24 -19.28
N ASN A 211 -14.99 16.21 -17.97
CA ASN A 211 -13.88 15.43 -17.41
C ASN A 211 -14.08 13.93 -17.67
N LEU A 212 -12.98 13.21 -17.96
CA LEU A 212 -13.01 11.81 -18.39
C LEU A 212 -11.96 10.99 -17.64
N SER A 213 -12.37 10.25 -16.61
CA SER A 213 -11.44 9.36 -15.91
C SER A 213 -11.05 8.17 -16.81
N LEU A 214 -9.76 8.15 -17.16
CA LEU A 214 -9.04 7.12 -17.90
C LEU A 214 -9.09 5.77 -17.17
N ILE A 215 -9.10 5.81 -15.83
CA ILE A 215 -9.11 4.64 -14.92
C ILE A 215 -10.52 4.10 -14.62
N SER A 216 -11.54 4.62 -15.29
CA SER A 216 -12.93 4.26 -15.06
C SER A 216 -13.30 2.82 -15.48
N GLY A 217 -12.41 2.11 -16.17
CA GLY A 217 -12.64 0.77 -16.71
C GLY A 217 -13.63 0.71 -17.88
N TYR A 218 -14.23 1.84 -18.27
CA TYR A 218 -15.07 1.93 -19.47
C TYR A 218 -14.21 2.14 -20.73
N PRO A 219 -14.66 1.66 -21.91
CA PRO A 219 -13.91 1.85 -23.14
C PRO A 219 -13.85 3.32 -23.57
N ILE A 220 -12.63 3.83 -23.77
CA ILE A 220 -12.36 5.19 -24.23
C ILE A 220 -11.66 5.11 -25.59
N GLN A 221 -12.10 5.94 -26.55
CA GLN A 221 -11.49 6.03 -27.88
C GLN A 221 -10.58 7.26 -27.97
N VAL A 222 -9.41 7.06 -28.57
CA VAL A 222 -8.43 8.10 -28.88
C VAL A 222 -8.30 8.23 -30.40
N TRP A 223 -8.02 9.44 -30.87
CA TRP A 223 -7.58 9.75 -32.22
C TRP A 223 -6.32 10.62 -32.12
N VAL A 224 -5.23 10.21 -32.77
CA VAL A 224 -4.03 11.03 -32.94
C VAL A 224 -3.84 11.25 -34.44
N GLU A 225 -3.78 12.50 -34.86
CA GLU A 225 -3.78 12.91 -36.27
C GLU A 225 -2.69 13.97 -36.47
N TYR A 226 -1.67 13.64 -37.25
CA TYR A 226 -0.61 14.57 -37.65
C TYR A 226 -0.85 15.04 -39.08
N ASP A 227 -0.86 16.36 -39.29
CA ASP A 227 -0.71 16.95 -40.61
C ASP A 227 0.75 17.32 -40.88
N GLY A 228 1.39 16.61 -41.82
CA GLY A 228 2.75 16.85 -42.26
C GLY A 228 2.93 18.06 -43.18
N PHE A 229 1.84 18.65 -43.69
CA PHE A 229 1.86 19.92 -44.41
C PHE A 229 1.76 21.11 -43.45
N GLY A 230 0.70 21.16 -42.64
CA GLY A 230 0.47 22.18 -41.63
C GLY A 230 1.33 22.07 -40.36
N LYS A 231 2.14 21.01 -40.23
CA LYS A 231 3.04 20.75 -39.10
C LYS A 231 2.31 20.74 -37.76
N LYS A 232 1.19 19.99 -37.69
CA LYS A 232 0.26 20.03 -36.57
C LYS A 232 -0.11 18.64 -36.09
N LEU A 233 0.10 18.36 -34.80
CA LEU A 233 -0.31 17.13 -34.13
C LEU A 233 -1.57 17.41 -33.29
N ASN A 234 -2.69 16.78 -33.67
CA ASN A 234 -3.95 16.86 -32.93
C ASN A 234 -4.18 15.55 -32.16
N VAL A 235 -4.58 15.66 -30.89
CA VAL A 235 -5.03 14.53 -30.06
C VAL A 235 -6.48 14.79 -29.64
N THR A 236 -7.35 13.83 -29.91
CA THR A 236 -8.77 13.83 -29.49
C THR A 236 -9.05 12.58 -28.68
N ILE A 237 -9.89 12.69 -27.65
CA ILE A 237 -10.30 11.58 -26.79
C ILE A 237 -11.80 11.71 -26.49
N ALA A 238 -12.51 10.58 -26.34
CA ALA A 238 -13.91 10.54 -25.90
C ALA A 238 -14.30 9.13 -25.42
N PRO A 239 -15.35 8.98 -24.58
CA PRO A 239 -15.99 7.68 -24.34
C PRO A 239 -16.41 7.02 -25.67
N ASN A 240 -16.30 5.69 -25.81
CA ASN A 240 -16.57 5.03 -27.08
C ASN A 240 -18.05 5.07 -27.54
N ASN A 241 -18.97 5.53 -26.69
CA ASN A 241 -20.38 5.76 -27.05
C ASN A 241 -20.67 7.20 -27.50
N VAL A 242 -19.64 8.05 -27.59
CA VAL A 242 -19.73 9.46 -28.03
C VAL A 242 -19.08 9.61 -29.40
N ARG A 243 -19.64 10.46 -30.27
CA ARG A 243 -19.04 10.83 -31.55
C ARG A 243 -17.67 11.48 -31.31
N LYS A 244 -16.67 11.24 -32.18
CA LYS A 244 -15.42 12.00 -32.13
C LYS A 244 -15.73 13.52 -32.08
N PRO A 245 -15.29 14.24 -31.03
CA PRO A 245 -15.38 15.70 -30.97
C PRO A 245 -14.72 16.38 -32.17
N ASP A 246 -15.30 17.49 -32.63
CA ASP A 246 -14.69 18.31 -33.69
C ASP A 246 -13.59 19.24 -33.16
N THR A 247 -13.60 19.53 -31.85
CA THR A 247 -12.51 20.22 -31.15
C THR A 247 -11.57 19.16 -30.54
N PRO A 248 -10.27 19.10 -30.93
CA PRO A 248 -9.31 18.20 -30.30
C PRO A 248 -9.00 18.67 -28.86
N LEU A 249 -8.59 17.75 -27.99
CA LEU A 249 -8.15 18.06 -26.62
C LEU A 249 -6.80 18.80 -26.64
N ILE A 250 -5.89 18.37 -27.53
CA ILE A 250 -4.60 19.03 -27.75
C ILE A 250 -4.45 19.29 -29.25
N SER A 251 -4.02 20.50 -29.61
CA SER A 251 -3.55 20.86 -30.95
C SER A 251 -2.18 21.50 -30.83
N TYR A 252 -1.15 20.84 -31.36
CA TYR A 252 0.24 21.24 -31.19
C TYR A 252 0.89 21.54 -32.55
N ASP A 253 1.22 22.80 -32.79
CA ASP A 253 1.98 23.26 -33.96
C ASP A 253 3.47 22.96 -33.78
N ARG A 254 3.91 21.82 -34.30
CA ARG A 254 5.30 21.35 -34.28
C ARG A 254 5.60 20.52 -35.53
N ASP A 255 6.65 20.88 -36.25
CA ASP A 255 7.25 19.95 -37.22
C ASP A 255 8.02 18.86 -36.46
N LEU A 256 7.72 17.61 -36.80
CA LEU A 256 8.38 16.41 -36.25
C LEU A 256 9.54 15.93 -37.14
N SER A 257 9.95 16.70 -38.15
CA SER A 257 10.99 16.30 -39.13
C SER A 257 12.42 16.23 -38.58
N ASP A 258 12.64 16.77 -37.39
CA ASP A 258 13.83 16.63 -36.55
C ASP A 258 13.85 15.27 -35.81
N VAL A 259 12.75 14.89 -35.16
CA VAL A 259 12.65 13.69 -34.32
C VAL A 259 12.40 12.42 -35.14
N ILE A 260 11.47 12.48 -36.09
CA ILE A 260 11.00 11.31 -36.84
C ILE A 260 12.01 10.90 -37.91
N LEU A 261 12.40 9.62 -37.91
CA LEU A 261 13.28 9.00 -38.89
C LEU A 261 12.49 8.39 -40.07
N ASP A 262 13.19 8.09 -41.16
CA ASP A 262 12.56 7.71 -42.43
C ASP A 262 11.65 6.48 -42.34
N ASN A 263 12.01 5.50 -41.50
CA ASN A 263 11.26 4.26 -41.29
C ASN A 263 11.23 3.89 -39.80
N MET A 264 10.04 3.89 -39.20
CA MET A 264 9.82 3.70 -37.75
C MET A 264 8.71 2.68 -37.47
N PHE A 265 8.70 2.14 -36.26
CA PHE A 265 7.60 1.31 -35.76
C PHE A 265 6.57 2.19 -35.05
N VAL A 266 5.34 1.70 -34.99
CA VAL A 266 4.28 2.23 -34.11
C VAL A 266 3.86 1.16 -33.13
N GLY A 267 3.46 1.56 -31.92
CA GLY A 267 3.12 0.64 -30.85
C GLY A 267 2.48 1.32 -29.64
N PHE A 268 2.37 0.55 -28.57
CA PHE A 268 2.01 1.05 -27.25
C PHE A 268 3.09 0.72 -26.24
N SER A 269 3.28 1.65 -25.28
CA SER A 269 3.98 1.42 -24.02
C SER A 269 3.01 1.54 -22.84
N SER A 270 3.34 0.90 -21.72
CA SER A 270 2.64 1.00 -20.44
C SER A 270 3.57 0.48 -19.35
N SER A 271 3.41 0.97 -18.12
CA SER A 271 4.09 0.42 -16.95
C SER A 271 3.14 0.21 -15.79
N THR A 272 3.51 -0.71 -14.90
CA THR A 272 2.93 -0.79 -13.55
C THR A 272 3.93 -0.35 -12.50
N SER A 273 3.39 0.02 -11.34
CA SER A 273 4.14 0.38 -10.12
C SER A 273 3.61 -0.53 -8.98
N PHE A 274 3.64 -0.07 -7.74
CA PHE A 274 3.11 -0.79 -6.57
C PHE A 274 1.63 -1.17 -6.70
N VAL A 275 0.85 -0.41 -7.46
CA VAL A 275 -0.58 -0.64 -7.65
C VAL A 275 -0.81 -1.62 -8.79
N LEU A 276 -1.67 -2.61 -8.54
CA LEU A 276 -2.10 -3.59 -9.53
C LEU A 276 -3.13 -2.93 -10.46
N THR A 277 -2.87 -2.90 -11.76
CA THR A 277 -3.75 -2.30 -12.79
C THR A 277 -3.47 -2.97 -14.13
N SER A 278 -4.54 -3.34 -14.82
CA SER A 278 -4.46 -3.97 -16.15
C SER A 278 -4.80 -2.95 -17.24
N HIS A 279 -3.92 -2.86 -18.23
CA HIS A 279 -4.03 -1.89 -19.32
C HIS A 279 -4.33 -2.63 -20.63
N TYR A 280 -5.46 -2.32 -21.27
CA TYR A 280 -5.96 -3.02 -22.46
C TYR A 280 -6.16 -2.09 -23.65
N ILE A 281 -5.76 -2.54 -24.84
CA ILE A 281 -6.26 -2.04 -26.12
C ILE A 281 -7.27 -3.05 -26.67
N MET A 282 -8.45 -2.56 -27.06
CA MET A 282 -9.58 -3.37 -27.54
C MET A 282 -9.64 -3.44 -29.07
N GLY A 283 -9.14 -2.41 -29.76
CA GLY A 283 -9.03 -2.35 -31.21
C GLY A 283 -8.18 -1.16 -31.64
N TRP A 284 -7.57 -1.23 -32.81
CA TRP A 284 -6.58 -0.25 -33.29
C TRP A 284 -6.57 -0.18 -34.82
N SER A 285 -6.56 1.04 -35.36
CA SER A 285 -6.28 1.31 -36.77
C SER A 285 -5.22 2.40 -36.90
N PHE A 286 -4.38 2.29 -37.92
CA PHE A 286 -3.28 3.20 -38.24
C PHE A 286 -3.21 3.40 -39.76
N LYS A 287 -2.86 4.62 -40.23
CA LYS A 287 -2.60 4.89 -41.66
C LYS A 287 -1.60 6.04 -41.87
N ILE A 288 -0.62 5.84 -42.75
CA ILE A 288 0.25 6.87 -43.34
C ILE A 288 -0.46 7.56 -44.50
N ASN A 289 -0.25 8.87 -44.63
CA ASN A 289 -0.70 9.73 -45.72
C ASN A 289 -2.22 9.63 -46.02
N GLY A 290 -3.02 9.47 -44.97
CA GLY A 290 -4.47 9.36 -45.08
C GLY A 290 -5.14 9.15 -43.73
N ARG A 291 -6.49 9.05 -43.75
CA ARG A 291 -7.31 8.82 -42.56
C ARG A 291 -7.39 7.33 -42.22
N ALA A 292 -7.07 6.98 -40.97
CA ALA A 292 -7.21 5.62 -40.46
C ALA A 292 -8.68 5.15 -40.57
N PRO A 293 -8.93 3.94 -41.09
CA PRO A 293 -10.27 3.34 -41.10
C PRO A 293 -10.96 3.40 -39.73
N PRO A 294 -12.26 3.74 -39.66
CA PRO A 294 -12.99 3.83 -38.40
C PRO A 294 -13.25 2.45 -37.81
N LEU A 295 -12.99 2.29 -36.51
CA LEU A 295 -13.29 1.06 -35.77
C LEU A 295 -14.81 0.86 -35.63
N ASN A 296 -15.30 -0.32 -36.03
CA ASN A 296 -16.63 -0.80 -35.72
C ASN A 296 -16.72 -1.18 -34.23
N LEU A 297 -17.15 -0.21 -33.42
CA LEU A 297 -17.17 -0.30 -31.96
C LEU A 297 -18.06 -1.43 -31.39
N LYS A 298 -18.94 -2.03 -32.22
CA LYS A 298 -19.79 -3.18 -31.86
C LYS A 298 -19.07 -4.53 -31.98
N GLN A 299 -17.99 -4.61 -32.76
CA GLN A 299 -17.20 -5.83 -32.93
C GLN A 299 -16.09 -5.96 -31.88
N LEU A 300 -15.77 -4.89 -31.15
CA LEU A 300 -14.64 -4.86 -30.23
C LEU A 300 -14.81 -5.79 -29.01
N PRO A 301 -13.79 -6.61 -28.68
CA PRO A 301 -13.80 -7.45 -27.49
C PRO A 301 -13.90 -6.61 -26.21
N GLN A 302 -14.70 -7.07 -25.25
CA GLN A 302 -14.95 -6.34 -24.01
C GLN A 302 -13.88 -6.67 -22.95
N PRO A 303 -13.38 -5.67 -22.19
CA PRO A 303 -12.39 -5.91 -21.15
C PRO A 303 -13.04 -6.55 -19.90
N PRO A 304 -12.26 -7.23 -19.02
CA PRO A 304 -12.81 -7.97 -17.89
C PRO A 304 -13.50 -7.05 -16.87
N ARG A 305 -14.83 -6.99 -16.91
CA ARG A 305 -15.60 -6.18 -15.96
C ARG A 305 -15.54 -6.76 -14.56
N LYS A 306 -14.73 -6.16 -13.68
CA LYS A 306 -14.90 -6.32 -12.24
C LYS A 306 -16.34 -5.95 -11.86
N LYS A 307 -17.13 -6.94 -11.44
CA LYS A 307 -18.37 -6.66 -10.69
C LYS A 307 -17.97 -5.84 -9.48
N ALA A 308 -18.67 -4.74 -9.22
CA ALA A 308 -18.40 -3.89 -8.06
C ALA A 308 -18.49 -4.74 -6.79
N SER A 309 -17.33 -5.09 -6.21
CA SER A 309 -17.27 -5.78 -4.94
C SER A 309 -17.83 -4.84 -3.89
N LYS A 310 -18.97 -5.18 -3.29
CA LYS A 310 -19.46 -4.46 -2.10
C LYS A 310 -18.36 -4.57 -1.06
N SER A 311 -17.66 -3.47 -0.82
CA SER A 311 -16.44 -3.45 -0.03
C SER A 311 -16.71 -3.95 1.38
N LYS A 312 -16.29 -5.19 1.67
CA LYS A 312 -16.22 -5.72 3.04
C LYS A 312 -15.10 -5.06 3.88
N LEU A 313 -14.74 -3.82 3.56
CA LEU A 313 -13.73 -3.02 4.25
C LEU A 313 -14.21 -2.51 5.63
N PHE A 314 -15.47 -2.81 5.98
CA PHE A 314 -16.02 -2.70 7.35
C PHE A 314 -16.41 -4.08 7.92
N GLY A 315 -15.83 -5.17 7.39
CA GLY A 315 -16.06 -6.54 7.84
C GLY A 315 -15.01 -6.98 8.86
N VAL A 316 -15.37 -6.92 10.15
CA VAL A 316 -14.70 -7.62 11.28
C VAL A 316 -13.27 -7.17 11.66
N GLU A 317 -12.43 -6.67 10.76
CA GLU A 317 -11.02 -6.39 11.09
C GLU A 317 -10.76 -5.05 11.82
N LEU A 318 -11.49 -3.97 11.46
CA LEU A 318 -11.36 -2.68 12.18
C LEU A 318 -11.53 -2.77 13.71
N PRO A 319 -12.54 -3.46 14.29
CA PRO A 319 -12.69 -3.58 15.73
C PRO A 319 -11.63 -4.45 16.42
N ILE A 320 -10.69 -5.06 15.68
CA ILE A 320 -9.53 -5.76 16.23
C ILE A 320 -8.29 -4.85 16.20
N ILE A 321 -8.09 -4.11 15.11
CA ILE A 321 -6.93 -3.20 14.95
C ILE A 321 -6.96 -2.08 15.99
N ILE A 322 -8.13 -1.48 16.25
CA ILE A 322 -8.28 -0.36 17.20
C ILE A 322 -7.86 -0.76 18.64
N PRO A 323 -8.38 -1.83 19.27
CA PRO A 323 -7.94 -2.22 20.61
C PRO A 323 -6.49 -2.71 20.65
N VAL A 324 -5.94 -3.28 19.56
CA VAL A 324 -4.51 -3.64 19.50
C VAL A 324 -3.63 -2.38 19.53
N ILE A 325 -3.98 -1.32 18.79
CA ILE A 325 -3.27 -0.03 18.82
C ILE A 325 -3.41 0.66 20.19
N LEU A 326 -4.60 0.62 20.80
CA LEU A 326 -4.79 1.13 22.16
C LEU A 326 -3.96 0.33 23.19
N LEU A 327 -3.89 -0.99 23.06
CA LEU A 327 -3.10 -1.84 23.95
C LEU A 327 -1.60 -1.57 23.83
N THR A 328 -1.05 -1.44 22.61
CA THR A 328 0.36 -1.10 22.42
C THR A 328 0.69 0.32 22.89
N PHE A 329 -0.24 1.27 22.74
CA PHE A 329 -0.10 2.62 23.29
C PHE A 329 -0.12 2.64 24.83
N ILE A 330 -1.02 1.89 25.47
CA ILE A 330 -1.09 1.74 26.93
C ILE A 330 0.16 1.05 27.46
N ILE A 331 0.65 -0.01 26.81
CA ILE A 331 1.92 -0.67 27.15
C ILE A 331 3.09 0.30 26.98
N GLY A 332 3.10 1.10 25.91
CA GLY A 332 4.09 2.17 25.69
C GLY A 332 4.11 3.18 26.82
N ILE A 333 2.95 3.68 27.25
CA ILE A 333 2.80 4.56 28.41
C ILE A 333 3.30 3.88 29.68
N LEU A 334 2.93 2.62 29.95
CA LEU A 334 3.39 1.88 31.13
C LEU A 334 4.92 1.67 31.12
N VAL A 335 5.53 1.43 29.96
CA VAL A 335 6.98 1.32 29.81
C VAL A 335 7.67 2.68 30.01
N VAL A 336 7.10 3.76 29.46
CA VAL A 336 7.62 5.13 29.68
C VAL A 336 7.49 5.55 31.14
N VAL A 337 6.36 5.29 31.79
CA VAL A 337 6.15 5.55 33.23
C VAL A 337 7.08 4.70 34.08
N ARG A 338 7.24 3.39 33.79
CA ARG A 338 8.24 2.54 34.47
C ARG A 338 9.66 3.07 34.26
N LYS A 339 10.02 3.52 33.06
CA LYS A 339 11.35 4.11 32.78
C LYS A 339 11.56 5.42 33.54
N ILE A 340 10.60 6.35 33.51
CA ILE A 340 10.67 7.60 34.27
C ILE A 340 10.77 7.32 35.77
N ARG A 341 10.02 6.33 36.29
CA ARG A 341 10.13 5.89 37.68
C ARG A 341 11.50 5.26 37.97
N ASN A 342 12.02 4.40 37.11
CA ASN A 342 13.32 3.73 37.30
C ASN A 342 14.53 4.65 37.09
N GLU A 343 14.40 5.76 36.35
CA GLU A 343 15.44 6.80 36.27
C GLU A 343 15.32 7.81 37.44
N LYS A 344 14.13 7.95 38.06
CA LYS A 344 13.94 8.70 39.33
C LYS A 344 14.34 7.91 40.59
N PHE A 345 14.29 6.58 40.52
CA PHE A 345 14.82 5.64 41.52
C PHE A 345 16.08 4.93 40.97
N LYS A 346 16.88 5.65 40.19
CA LYS A 346 18.31 5.36 40.04
C LYS A 346 19.00 6.17 41.11
N ASP A 347 19.12 5.57 42.28
CA ASP A 347 19.83 6.18 43.38
C ASP A 347 21.28 6.39 42.92
N VAL A 348 21.73 7.64 42.95
CA VAL A 348 23.16 7.94 42.90
C VAL A 348 23.71 7.38 44.19
N VAL A 349 24.69 6.48 44.11
CA VAL A 349 25.47 6.06 45.28
C VAL A 349 26.18 7.32 45.78
N GLU A 350 25.61 7.97 46.79
CA GLU A 350 26.16 9.19 47.37
C GLU A 350 27.46 8.83 48.11
N ASP A 351 28.44 9.73 48.11
CA ASP A 351 29.82 9.39 48.49
C ASP A 351 29.94 8.81 49.92
N TRP A 352 29.00 9.13 50.82
CA TRP A 352 28.93 8.57 52.18
C TRP A 352 28.56 7.08 52.25
N GLU A 353 27.91 6.51 51.22
CA GLU A 353 27.64 5.07 51.13
C GLU A 353 28.92 4.25 50.91
N LEU A 354 29.98 4.87 50.39
CA LEU A 354 31.28 4.23 50.20
C LEU A 354 32.11 4.20 51.49
N ASP A 355 32.07 5.27 52.29
CA ASP A 355 32.87 5.41 53.52
C ASP A 355 32.42 4.48 54.66
N TYR A 356 31.13 4.16 54.76
CA TYR A 356 30.55 3.40 55.88
C TYR A 356 30.23 1.92 55.54
N GLY A 357 31.06 1.32 54.70
CA GLY A 357 30.96 -0.08 54.26
C GLY A 357 31.03 -1.15 55.37
N ARG A 358 29.86 -1.48 55.95
CA ARG A 358 29.55 -2.76 56.63
C ARG A 358 30.44 -3.13 57.84
N GLN A 359 30.26 -2.47 58.99
CA GLN A 359 30.64 -3.10 60.28
C GLN A 359 29.87 -2.62 61.53
N ARG A 360 29.48 -3.61 62.36
CA ARG A 360 29.08 -3.55 63.79
C ARG A 360 27.66 -3.06 64.14
N ARG A 361 27.10 -3.71 65.17
CA ARG A 361 26.01 -3.19 66.02
C ARG A 361 26.63 -2.37 67.16
N PRO A 362 26.14 -1.15 67.43
CA PRO A 362 26.25 -0.52 68.74
C PRO A 362 24.90 -0.66 69.46
N ILE A 363 24.76 -1.66 70.32
CA ILE A 363 23.76 -1.63 71.40
C ILE A 363 24.54 -1.22 72.64
N GLU A 364 24.58 0.09 72.91
CA GLU A 364 25.11 0.60 74.16
C GLU A 364 24.09 0.27 75.27
N MET A 365 24.48 -0.59 76.21
CA MET A 365 23.64 -0.93 77.34
C MET A 365 23.54 0.27 78.29
N HIS A 366 22.45 1.02 78.17
CA HIS A 366 22.12 2.07 79.13
C HIS A 366 21.94 1.46 80.52
N LYS A 367 22.91 1.69 81.41
CA LYS A 367 22.77 1.37 82.83
C LYS A 367 21.91 2.44 83.51
N SER A 368 20.68 2.06 83.86
CA SER A 368 20.02 2.54 85.07
C SER A 368 20.00 1.39 86.08
N GLU A 369 19.98 1.73 87.37
CA GLU A 369 19.95 0.73 88.45
C GLU A 369 18.50 0.32 88.75
N THR A 370 18.33 -0.90 89.28
CA THR A 370 17.07 -1.65 89.45
C THR A 370 16.45 -2.24 88.16
N GLU A 371 15.99 -3.48 88.30
CA GLU A 371 15.28 -4.33 87.31
C GLU A 371 16.13 -4.85 86.13
N GLU A 372 15.70 -5.98 85.58
CA GLU A 372 16.51 -6.78 84.63
C GLU A 372 16.44 -6.18 83.21
N GLY A 373 17.56 -6.22 82.49
CA GLY A 373 17.67 -5.60 81.17
C GLY A 373 16.90 -6.36 80.09
N GLU A 374 15.59 -6.10 80.00
CA GLU A 374 14.71 -6.70 78.99
C GLU A 374 15.21 -6.41 77.56
N VAL A 375 15.30 -7.47 76.74
CA VAL A 375 15.61 -7.33 75.32
C VAL A 375 14.41 -6.67 74.65
N LEU A 376 14.61 -5.49 74.05
CA LEU A 376 13.54 -4.68 73.45
C LEU A 376 12.63 -5.47 72.50
N VAL A 377 13.20 -6.40 71.71
CA VAL A 377 12.43 -7.26 70.79
C VAL A 377 11.48 -8.20 71.54
N ASP A 378 11.91 -8.75 72.67
CA ASP A 378 11.14 -9.70 73.46
C ASP A 378 10.03 -8.99 74.27
N TRP A 379 10.32 -7.78 74.77
CA TRP A 379 9.31 -6.89 75.37
C TRP A 379 8.21 -6.51 74.37
N VAL A 380 8.59 -6.11 73.14
CA VAL A 380 7.64 -5.78 72.07
C VAL A 380 6.84 -7.02 71.65
N LEU A 381 7.47 -8.21 71.62
CA LEU A 381 6.81 -9.48 71.33
C LEU A 381 5.79 -9.86 72.42
N TYR A 382 6.12 -9.67 73.70
CA TYR A 382 5.18 -9.86 74.81
C TYR A 382 4.00 -8.87 74.75
N CYS A 383 4.24 -7.60 74.42
CA CYS A 383 3.18 -6.61 74.24
C CYS A 383 2.28 -6.94 73.05
N TRP A 384 2.82 -7.44 71.94
CA TRP A 384 2.04 -7.97 70.81
C TRP A 384 1.18 -9.18 71.22
N ARG A 385 1.77 -10.20 71.84
CA ARG A 385 1.05 -11.38 72.36
C ARG A 385 -0.04 -11.00 73.37
N SER A 386 0.13 -9.90 74.10
CA SER A 386 -0.85 -9.36 75.04
C SER A 386 -1.96 -8.50 74.42
N GLY A 387 -1.98 -8.28 73.10
CA GLY A 387 -2.92 -7.35 72.44
C GLY A 387 -2.68 -5.88 72.79
N ARG A 388 -1.46 -5.52 73.20
CA ARG A 388 -1.07 -4.21 73.75
C ARG A 388 0.16 -3.61 73.05
N ILE A 389 0.43 -3.98 71.79
CA ILE A 389 1.65 -3.57 71.08
C ILE A 389 1.86 -2.04 71.04
N LEU A 390 0.79 -1.24 70.96
CA LEU A 390 0.88 0.22 70.98
C LEU A 390 1.43 0.81 72.30
N GLN A 391 1.51 0.02 73.39
CA GLN A 391 2.22 0.45 74.61
C GLN A 391 3.74 0.54 74.43
N THR A 392 4.28 0.06 73.30
CA THR A 392 5.70 0.12 72.97
C THR A 392 6.06 1.28 72.02
N SER A 393 5.11 2.18 71.72
CA SER A 393 5.42 3.44 71.03
C SER A 393 6.22 4.36 71.96
N ASP A 394 7.23 5.04 71.44
CA ASP A 394 7.98 6.06 72.18
C ASP A 394 7.01 7.10 72.80
N PRO A 395 7.05 7.35 74.13
CA PRO A 395 6.19 8.33 74.79
C PRO A 395 6.28 9.76 74.20
N ASN A 396 7.41 10.11 73.57
CA ASN A 396 7.61 11.41 72.91
C ASN A 396 6.78 11.56 71.61
N LEU A 397 6.13 10.50 71.13
CA LEU A 397 5.21 10.54 69.98
C LEU A 397 3.76 10.92 70.36
N VAL A 398 3.47 11.20 71.63
CA VAL A 398 2.26 11.87 72.20
C VAL A 398 0.93 11.75 71.40
N ASN A 399 0.55 10.54 70.97
CA ASN A 399 -0.63 10.25 70.12
C ASN A 399 -0.64 10.91 68.71
N GLU A 400 0.49 11.43 68.22
CA GLU A 400 0.65 11.98 66.87
C GLU A 400 0.88 10.89 65.79
N TYR A 401 0.28 9.70 65.97
CA TYR A 401 0.37 8.59 65.03
C TYR A 401 -0.99 7.95 64.75
N VAL A 402 -1.19 7.48 63.51
CA VAL A 402 -2.33 6.61 63.16
C VAL A 402 -2.08 5.24 63.80
N LYS A 403 -3.05 4.73 64.56
CA LYS A 403 -2.87 3.54 65.41
C LYS A 403 -2.61 2.30 64.58
N GLU A 404 -3.33 2.17 63.48
CA GLU A 404 -3.29 1.07 62.53
C GLU A 404 -1.93 1.02 61.80
N GLU A 405 -1.38 2.19 61.43
CA GLU A 405 -0.05 2.32 60.82
C GLU A 405 1.06 2.01 61.84
N MET A 406 0.96 2.52 63.07
CA MET A 406 1.94 2.25 64.12
C MET A 406 1.95 0.77 64.54
N GLU A 407 0.77 0.14 64.64
CA GLU A 407 0.66 -1.30 64.87
C GLU A 407 1.29 -2.12 63.72
N LEU A 408 1.06 -1.71 62.47
CA LEU A 408 1.68 -2.33 61.28
C LEU A 408 3.22 -2.18 61.30
N VAL A 409 3.74 -0.99 61.59
CA VAL A 409 5.18 -0.73 61.68
C VAL A 409 5.84 -1.56 62.79
N LEU A 410 5.20 -1.66 63.96
CA LEU A 410 5.71 -2.48 65.07
C LEU A 410 5.66 -4.00 64.74
N LYS A 411 4.58 -4.48 64.10
CA LYS A 411 4.47 -5.86 63.58
C LYS A 411 5.56 -6.18 62.54
N ILE A 412 5.84 -5.24 61.62
CA ILE A 412 6.94 -5.35 60.65
C ILE A 412 8.31 -5.34 61.36
N GLY A 413 8.49 -4.51 62.38
CA GLY A 413 9.71 -4.45 63.19
C GLY A 413 10.06 -5.80 63.85
N LEU A 414 9.06 -6.49 64.41
CA LEU A 414 9.21 -7.86 64.92
C LEU A 414 9.60 -8.85 63.80
N LEU A 415 8.93 -8.78 62.65
CA LEU A 415 9.19 -9.66 61.50
C LEU A 415 10.62 -9.49 60.93
N CYS A 416 11.12 -8.25 60.91
CA CYS A 416 12.49 -7.91 60.55
C CYS A 416 13.53 -8.32 61.60
N SER A 417 13.15 -8.36 62.89
CA SER A 417 14.05 -8.69 64.01
C SER A 417 14.30 -10.18 64.20
N ARG A 418 13.54 -11.06 63.53
CA ARG A 418 13.67 -12.54 63.55
C ARG A 418 15.13 -13.02 63.59
N ASN A 419 15.46 -13.96 64.49
CA ASN A 419 16.82 -14.48 64.63
C ASN A 419 17.36 -15.14 63.36
N ASN A 420 16.57 -15.97 62.68
CA ASN A 420 16.92 -16.60 61.40
C ASN A 420 16.91 -15.57 60.24
N PRO A 421 18.06 -15.24 59.61
CA PRO A 421 18.11 -14.23 58.56
C PRO A 421 17.33 -14.59 57.29
N LYS A 422 17.10 -15.88 57.01
CA LYS A 422 16.31 -16.34 55.85
C LYS A 422 14.81 -16.19 56.05
N ALA A 423 14.35 -15.98 57.29
CA ALA A 423 12.96 -15.73 57.63
C ALA A 423 12.65 -14.21 57.72
N ARG A 424 13.62 -13.32 57.53
CA ARG A 424 13.35 -11.88 57.47
C ARG A 424 12.75 -11.52 56.10
N PRO A 425 11.76 -10.60 56.04
CA PRO A 425 11.28 -10.10 54.75
C PRO A 425 12.40 -9.35 54.01
N SER A 426 12.38 -9.42 52.67
CA SER A 426 13.19 -8.50 51.88
C SER A 426 12.64 -7.07 52.01
N MET A 427 13.49 -6.04 51.84
CA MET A 427 13.05 -4.64 51.90
C MET A 427 11.89 -4.34 50.93
N ARG A 428 11.86 -5.03 49.78
CA ARG A 428 10.73 -4.98 48.85
C ARG A 428 9.41 -5.45 49.48
N GLN A 429 9.41 -6.53 50.24
CA GLN A 429 8.21 -7.01 50.94
C GLN A 429 7.82 -6.08 52.09
N VAL A 430 8.80 -5.50 52.80
CA VAL A 430 8.55 -4.47 53.82
C VAL A 430 7.79 -3.29 53.22
N MET A 431 8.27 -2.74 52.10
CA MET A 431 7.56 -1.66 51.39
C MET A 431 6.16 -2.10 50.93
N GLN A 432 6.00 -3.31 50.38
CA GLN A 432 4.68 -3.79 49.94
C GLN A 432 3.68 -4.00 51.09
N TYR A 433 4.13 -4.19 52.33
CA TYR A 433 3.24 -4.16 53.50
C TYR A 433 2.90 -2.73 53.93
N LEU A 434 3.88 -1.80 53.93
CA LEU A 434 3.67 -0.40 54.29
C LEU A 434 2.81 0.37 53.29
N ASP A 435 2.98 0.12 51.99
CA ASP A 435 2.21 0.72 50.90
C ASP A 435 0.76 0.16 50.81
N GLY A 436 0.42 -0.86 51.60
CA GLY A 436 -0.88 -1.56 51.55
C GLY A 436 -1.07 -2.49 50.34
N ASP A 437 -0.03 -2.65 49.53
CA ASP A 437 0.03 -3.46 48.29
C ASP A 437 -0.25 -4.96 48.55
N VAL A 438 0.08 -5.45 49.75
CA VAL A 438 -0.10 -6.85 50.20
C VAL A 438 -0.55 -6.85 51.67
N PRO A 439 -1.57 -7.64 52.07
CA PRO A 439 -1.96 -7.74 53.47
C PRO A 439 -0.85 -8.34 54.34
N PHE A 440 -0.60 -7.76 55.51
CA PHE A 440 0.44 -8.23 56.42
C PHE A 440 0.13 -9.66 56.93
N PRO A 441 1.09 -10.61 56.88
CA PRO A 441 0.86 -12.00 57.27
C PRO A 441 0.87 -12.15 58.79
N GLU A 442 -0.26 -11.88 59.46
CA GLU A 442 -0.35 -11.99 60.93
C GLU A 442 0.06 -13.37 61.45
N THR A 443 -0.27 -14.44 60.72
CA THR A 443 0.11 -15.84 61.00
C THR A 443 1.62 -16.05 61.12
N GLU A 444 2.44 -15.22 60.46
CA GLU A 444 3.90 -15.35 60.51
C GLU A 444 4.52 -14.89 61.85
N LEU A 445 3.86 -14.02 62.61
CA LEU A 445 4.33 -13.61 63.94
C LEU A 445 4.07 -14.68 65.02
N TRP A 446 3.15 -15.62 64.78
CA TRP A 446 2.95 -16.78 65.67
C TRP A 446 4.09 -17.80 65.53
N GLY A 447 4.79 -17.82 64.39
CA GLY A 447 5.98 -18.65 64.13
C GLY A 447 7.27 -18.16 64.80
N LEU A 448 7.17 -17.57 66.01
CA LEU A 448 8.29 -17.12 66.84
C LEU A 448 8.53 -18.03 68.06
N ASP A 449 7.81 -19.15 68.16
CA ASP A 449 8.13 -20.23 69.10
C ASP A 449 9.27 -21.12 68.57
N TYR A 450 10.07 -21.66 69.51
CA TYR A 450 11.16 -22.62 69.30
C TYR A 450 12.37 -22.16 68.48
N ASP A 451 13.38 -21.61 69.17
CA ASP A 451 14.76 -22.13 69.11
C ASP A 451 15.65 -21.52 70.23
N ASP A 452 15.80 -22.24 71.36
CA ASP A 452 17.11 -22.45 72.01
C ASP A 452 17.08 -23.73 72.88
N ASN A 453 18.25 -24.26 73.25
CA ASN A 453 18.47 -25.67 73.56
C ASN A 453 19.44 -25.89 74.74
N SER A 454 18.95 -26.40 75.89
CA SER A 454 19.84 -26.83 76.99
C SER A 454 19.28 -27.95 77.88
N MET A 455 20.18 -28.61 78.62
CA MET A 455 19.95 -29.55 79.73
C MET A 455 19.22 -30.90 79.46
N SER A 456 19.91 -31.76 78.70
CA SER A 456 20.34 -33.11 79.13
C SER A 456 19.43 -34.04 79.97
N SER A 457 19.27 -35.26 79.43
CA SER A 457 19.43 -36.59 80.09
C SER A 457 18.18 -37.43 80.47
N SER A 458 18.36 -38.75 80.24
CA SER A 458 17.62 -39.93 80.74
C SER A 458 16.09 -40.08 80.55
N SER A 459 15.74 -41.05 79.68
CA SER A 459 14.71 -42.12 79.86
C SER A 459 13.26 -41.79 80.28
N GLY A 460 12.28 -42.33 79.53
CA GLY A 460 10.91 -42.50 80.04
C GLY A 460 9.80 -42.53 78.98
N GLU A 461 9.46 -43.73 78.53
CA GLU A 461 8.18 -44.21 77.95
C GLU A 461 7.05 -43.23 77.51
N ARG A 462 6.56 -43.47 76.27
CA ARG A 462 5.21 -43.17 75.77
C ARG A 462 4.20 -44.18 76.38
N PRO A 463 2.86 -43.94 76.47
CA PRO A 463 2.05 -43.79 75.25
C PRO A 463 0.68 -43.03 75.29
N SER A 464 0.20 -42.70 74.07
CA SER A 464 -1.18 -42.64 73.54
C SER A 464 -2.41 -42.22 74.38
N HIS A 465 -3.21 -41.28 73.84
CA HIS A 465 -4.47 -41.51 73.05
C HIS A 465 -4.80 -40.19 72.30
N VAL A 466 -5.09 -40.12 70.97
CA VAL A 466 -6.26 -40.58 70.17
C VAL A 466 -7.57 -39.96 70.68
N ILE A 467 -8.26 -39.06 69.94
CA ILE A 467 -9.30 -39.25 68.88
C ILE A 467 -9.49 -37.86 68.19
N GLU A 468 -9.95 -37.63 66.95
CA GLU A 468 -9.94 -38.31 65.63
C GLU A 468 -10.49 -37.29 64.59
N MET A 469 -10.21 -37.44 63.29
CA MET A 469 -10.80 -36.60 62.23
C MET A 469 -12.18 -37.10 61.77
N VAL A 470 -13.03 -36.17 61.29
CA VAL A 470 -14.02 -36.49 60.25
C VAL A 470 -13.86 -35.49 59.11
N SER A 471 -13.81 -36.00 57.88
CA SER A 471 -13.69 -35.23 56.63
C SER A 471 -14.54 -35.92 55.56
N LEU A 472 -15.13 -35.17 54.62
CA LEU A 472 -15.97 -35.74 53.56
C LEU A 472 -15.69 -35.13 52.18
N THR A 473 -15.41 -36.02 51.24
CA THR A 473 -15.12 -35.76 49.82
C THR A 473 -15.81 -36.82 48.94
N THR A 474 -15.99 -36.66 47.63
CA THR A 474 -15.55 -35.54 46.77
C THR A 474 -16.78 -34.77 46.22
N SER A 475 -17.17 -34.68 44.95
CA SER A 475 -16.60 -35.13 43.66
C SER A 475 -17.07 -34.24 42.52
N SER A 476 -16.30 -34.19 41.44
CA SER A 476 -16.57 -33.43 40.22
C SER A 476 -16.90 -34.36 39.04
N ARG A 477 -17.68 -33.88 38.07
CA ARG A 477 -17.60 -34.38 36.69
C ARG A 477 -18.04 -33.33 35.66
N SER A 478 -17.55 -33.48 34.43
CA SER A 478 -17.64 -32.51 33.33
C SER A 478 -18.12 -33.15 32.02
N THR A 479 -19.02 -32.46 31.31
CA THR A 479 -19.31 -32.46 29.85
C THR A 479 -20.41 -31.39 29.63
N SER A 480 -20.53 -30.53 28.60
CA SER A 480 -19.97 -30.33 27.25
C SER A 480 -20.96 -30.64 26.10
N VAL A 481 -21.24 -29.62 25.28
CA VAL A 481 -21.75 -29.65 23.88
C VAL A 481 -23.28 -29.78 23.64
N ALA A 482 -23.71 -29.08 22.58
CA ALA A 482 -24.95 -29.17 21.78
C ALA A 482 -26.18 -28.32 22.14
N GLU A 483 -26.77 -27.79 21.08
CA GLU A 483 -27.95 -26.91 21.00
C GLU A 483 -29.28 -27.69 21.06
N SER A 484 -30.37 -27.00 21.40
CA SER A 484 -31.55 -27.02 20.52
C SER A 484 -32.45 -25.79 20.74
N LEU A 485 -33.19 -25.43 19.69
CA LEU A 485 -34.05 -24.24 19.57
C LEU A 485 -35.51 -24.53 20.01
N LEU A 486 -36.33 -23.47 20.01
CA LEU A 486 -37.80 -23.45 20.17
C LEU A 486 -38.25 -23.69 21.64
N SER A 487 -39.04 -22.82 22.27
CA SER A 487 -40.14 -22.02 21.70
C SER A 487 -40.57 -20.87 22.63
N GLY A 488 -41.28 -19.89 22.07
CA GLY A 488 -42.28 -19.09 22.81
C GLY A 488 -43.68 -19.39 22.23
N PRO A 489 -44.72 -18.58 22.50
CA PRO A 489 -44.76 -17.41 23.39
C PRO A 489 -45.90 -17.46 24.43
N ARG A 490 -45.86 -16.55 25.41
CA ARG A 490 -47.05 -15.82 25.90
C ARG A 490 -46.65 -14.60 26.73
#